data_AF-A0A1M3K0P2-F1
#
_entry.id   AF-A0A1M3K0P2-F1
#
_cell.length_a   1.000
_cell.length_b   1.000
_cell.length_c   1.000
_cell.angle_alpha   90.00
_cell.angle_beta   90.00
_cell.angle_gamma   90.00
#
_symmetry.space_group_name_H-M   'P 1'
#
loop_
_entity.id
_entity.type
_entity.pdbx_description
1 polymer ?
#
loop_
_entity_poly.entity_id
_entity_poly.type
_entity_poly.pdbx_seq_one_letter_code
_entity_poly.pdbx_strand_id
1 'polypeptide(L)'
;MTEEQKKYMRFGVARRIEHLILILSFSTLALTGLIQKYALSDISLWLVSALGGITTVRIIHRVAATIFALEGAYHVIHLGYILYVQRKEASMIPTLKDATDALQFFLHNLGFRKEAPKMPRYNFTEKLEYLAMVWGFIAMGLTGFMLWNPIATTRILPGVVIPAAKAAHGLEAVLAVLAILLWHFYNVHIKHWNWAMICGTLTRKQMEEEHAEELEKMEQGNTWEEIDAKLYKKRMSIYMPFSIVASIALVAAVIYFITFEDTAITTIQPVHAEVEIYVPRTPTPFPTATPLPTMDPALANTWSSGIDAIFQKECSLCHGKNGGLSVKSYEQLLAGGDTGMVLIPGDPQASLLLSVAAPGNGHPGQFTADELARVFEWIRDGAKK
;
A
#
# COMPACT_ATOMS: atom_id res chain seq x y z
N MET A 1 -6.64 -60.28 -8.68
CA MET A 1 -6.65 -59.09 -7.81
C MET A 1 -7.77 -59.30 -6.81
N THR A 2 -7.57 -59.07 -5.52
CA THR A 2 -8.68 -59.10 -4.55
C THR A 2 -9.72 -58.04 -4.94
N GLU A 3 -11.01 -58.28 -4.70
CA GLU A 3 -12.11 -57.35 -5.04
C GLU A 3 -11.86 -55.92 -4.51
N GLU A 4 -11.14 -55.79 -3.38
CA GLU A 4 -10.75 -54.50 -2.79
C GLU A 4 -9.76 -53.69 -3.64
N GLN A 5 -8.95 -54.34 -4.49
CA GLN A 5 -7.92 -53.69 -5.31
C GLN A 5 -8.43 -53.25 -6.68
N LYS A 6 -9.69 -53.55 -7.02
CA LYS A 6 -10.30 -53.10 -8.29
C LYS A 6 -10.32 -51.57 -8.31
N LYS A 7 -9.77 -51.00 -9.38
CA LYS A 7 -9.69 -49.54 -9.58
C LYS A 7 -10.73 -49.08 -10.59
N TYR A 8 -11.41 -48.00 -10.25
CA TYR A 8 -12.41 -47.35 -11.10
C TYR A 8 -11.86 -46.02 -11.62
N MET A 9 -12.07 -45.74 -12.91
CA MET A 9 -11.70 -44.47 -13.52
C MET A 9 -12.64 -43.36 -13.03
N ARG A 10 -12.08 -42.41 -12.29
CA ARG A 10 -12.82 -41.30 -11.69
C ARG A 10 -12.69 -40.03 -12.53
N PHE A 11 -11.48 -39.64 -12.91
CA PHE A 11 -11.20 -38.39 -13.62
C PHE A 11 -10.31 -38.58 -14.85
N GLY A 12 -10.78 -38.05 -15.99
CA GLY A 12 -9.99 -37.97 -17.22
C GLY A 12 -8.81 -37.02 -17.10
N VAL A 13 -7.86 -37.11 -18.04
CA VAL A 13 -6.62 -36.32 -18.04
C VAL A 13 -6.90 -34.81 -18.08
N ALA A 14 -7.83 -34.35 -18.92
CA ALA A 14 -8.15 -32.92 -19.05
C ALA A 14 -8.54 -32.28 -17.71
N ARG A 15 -9.44 -32.92 -16.94
CA ARG A 15 -9.86 -32.43 -15.61
C ARG A 15 -8.73 -32.41 -14.59
N ARG A 16 -7.79 -33.34 -14.69
CA ARG A 16 -6.60 -33.39 -13.81
C ARG A 16 -5.62 -32.26 -14.14
N ILE A 17 -5.47 -31.94 -15.42
CA ILE A 17 -4.65 -30.80 -15.86
C ILE A 17 -5.30 -29.49 -15.41
N GLU A 18 -6.61 -29.32 -15.62
CA GLU A 18 -7.38 -28.16 -15.11
C GLU A 18 -7.12 -27.95 -13.62
N HIS A 19 -7.30 -29.01 -12.83
CA HIS A 19 -7.06 -28.93 -11.38
C HIS A 19 -5.61 -28.63 -11.00
N LEU A 20 -4.62 -29.13 -11.76
CA LEU A 20 -3.22 -28.79 -11.53
C LEU A 20 -2.96 -27.31 -11.80
N ILE A 21 -3.49 -26.76 -12.90
CA ILE A 21 -3.39 -25.34 -13.23
C ILE A 21 -4.08 -24.51 -12.15
N LEU A 22 -5.26 -24.95 -11.68
CA LEU A 22 -6.00 -24.34 -10.59
C LEU A 22 -5.16 -24.31 -9.30
N ILE A 23 -4.56 -25.44 -8.89
CA ILE A 23 -3.71 -25.50 -7.69
C ILE A 23 -2.56 -24.50 -7.81
N LEU A 24 -1.83 -24.51 -8.93
CA LEU A 24 -0.64 -23.68 -9.11
C LEU A 24 -0.97 -22.18 -9.12
N SER A 25 -1.98 -21.80 -9.90
CA SER A 25 -2.45 -20.41 -9.99
C SER A 25 -3.06 -19.92 -8.67
N PHE A 26 -3.97 -20.69 -8.06
CA PHE A 26 -4.57 -20.36 -6.77
C PHE A 26 -3.53 -20.25 -5.66
N SER A 27 -2.59 -21.21 -5.56
CA SER A 27 -1.56 -21.18 -4.51
C SER A 27 -0.65 -19.96 -4.66
N THR A 28 -0.34 -19.58 -5.89
CA THR A 28 0.45 -18.37 -6.18
C THR A 28 -0.33 -17.11 -5.79
N LEU A 29 -1.63 -17.04 -6.12
CA LEU A 29 -2.53 -15.95 -5.71
C LEU A 29 -2.67 -15.85 -4.19
N ALA A 30 -2.85 -16.99 -3.52
CA ALA A 30 -2.93 -17.07 -2.07
C ALA A 30 -1.66 -16.55 -1.41
N LEU A 31 -0.49 -17.05 -1.82
CA LEU A 31 0.80 -16.63 -1.26
C LEU A 31 1.04 -15.13 -1.50
N THR A 32 0.96 -14.68 -2.75
CA THR A 32 1.22 -13.28 -3.10
C THR A 32 0.17 -12.33 -2.56
N GLY A 33 -1.08 -12.77 -2.42
CA GLY A 33 -2.18 -11.98 -1.85
C GLY A 33 -2.07 -11.83 -0.33
N LEU A 34 -1.76 -12.92 0.39
CA LEU A 34 -1.65 -12.90 1.85
C LEU A 34 -0.50 -12.01 2.33
N ILE A 35 0.67 -12.09 1.68
CA ILE A 35 1.80 -11.24 2.06
C ILE A 35 1.55 -9.76 1.77
N GLN A 36 0.73 -9.45 0.74
CA GLN A 36 0.29 -8.08 0.48
C GLN A 36 -0.76 -7.59 1.49
N LYS A 37 -1.68 -8.47 1.92
CA LYS A 37 -2.69 -8.17 2.94
C LYS A 37 -2.05 -7.91 4.30
N TYR A 38 -1.10 -8.75 4.70
CA TYR A 38 -0.40 -8.68 5.99
C TYR A 38 1.00 -8.08 5.85
N ALA A 39 1.12 -7.01 5.06
CA ALA A 39 2.40 -6.41 4.66
C ALA A 39 3.29 -5.93 5.82
N LEU A 40 2.74 -5.74 7.03
CA LEU A 40 3.49 -5.32 8.22
C LEU A 40 4.02 -6.50 9.06
N SER A 41 3.70 -7.74 8.71
CA SER A 41 4.25 -8.90 9.42
C SER A 41 5.68 -9.20 8.95
N ASP A 42 6.55 -9.59 9.87
CA ASP A 42 7.96 -9.88 9.58
C ASP A 42 8.13 -10.97 8.51
N ILE A 43 7.28 -12.00 8.55
CA ILE A 43 7.25 -13.07 7.55
C ILE A 43 6.90 -12.51 6.16
N SER A 44 5.94 -11.58 6.08
CA SER A 44 5.57 -10.97 4.79
C SER A 44 6.68 -10.07 4.27
N LEU A 45 7.33 -9.29 5.13
CA LEU A 45 8.48 -8.46 4.73
C LEU A 45 9.64 -9.32 4.20
N TRP A 46 9.93 -10.43 4.89
CA TRP A 46 10.95 -11.39 4.45
C TRP A 46 10.57 -12.04 3.11
N LEU A 47 9.34 -12.54 2.96
CA LEU A 47 8.86 -13.16 1.72
C LEU A 47 8.85 -12.19 0.55
N VAL A 48 8.37 -10.95 0.76
CA VAL A 48 8.38 -9.90 -0.27
C VAL A 48 9.81 -9.60 -0.70
N SER A 49 10.75 -9.52 0.24
CA SER A 49 12.18 -9.29 -0.07
C SER A 49 12.78 -10.46 -0.86
N ALA A 50 12.50 -11.70 -0.44
CA ALA A 50 12.96 -12.91 -1.10
C ALA A 50 12.41 -13.06 -2.53
N LEU A 51 11.18 -12.60 -2.79
CA LEU A 51 10.55 -12.60 -4.11
C LEU A 51 10.96 -11.42 -5.00
N GLY A 52 11.95 -10.62 -4.58
CA GLY A 52 12.47 -9.50 -5.39
C GLY A 52 11.67 -8.21 -5.24
N GLY A 53 10.99 -8.00 -4.11
CA GLY A 53 10.31 -6.77 -3.74
C GLY A 53 8.82 -6.70 -4.12
N ILE A 54 8.14 -5.67 -3.62
CA ILE A 54 6.68 -5.53 -3.75
C ILE A 54 6.20 -5.40 -5.19
N THR A 55 7.00 -4.78 -6.06
CA THR A 55 6.69 -4.64 -7.49
C THR A 55 6.62 -6.01 -8.16
N THR A 56 7.60 -6.87 -7.90
CA THR A 56 7.66 -8.22 -8.43
C THR A 56 6.51 -9.07 -7.91
N VAL A 57 6.22 -9.00 -6.61
CA VAL A 57 5.06 -9.69 -6.00
C VAL A 57 3.74 -9.30 -6.68
N ARG A 58 3.52 -8.01 -6.94
CA ARG A 58 2.32 -7.52 -7.65
C ARG A 58 2.25 -8.02 -9.09
N ILE A 59 3.38 -8.12 -9.79
CA ILE A 59 3.44 -8.68 -11.15
C ILE A 59 3.08 -10.16 -11.12
N ILE A 60 3.71 -10.94 -10.22
CA ILE A 60 3.43 -12.38 -10.06
C ILE A 60 1.94 -12.60 -9.75
N HIS A 61 1.38 -11.80 -8.85
CA HIS A 61 -0.05 -11.89 -8.49
C HIS A 61 -0.95 -11.69 -9.72
N ARG A 62 -0.69 -10.66 -10.53
CA ARG A 62 -1.48 -10.38 -11.74
C ARG A 62 -1.31 -11.45 -12.81
N VAL A 63 -0.09 -11.98 -13.01
CA VAL A 63 0.14 -13.09 -13.94
C VAL A 63 -0.63 -14.34 -13.49
N ALA A 64 -0.57 -14.67 -12.20
CA ALA A 64 -1.34 -15.79 -11.64
C ALA A 64 -2.86 -15.57 -11.77
N ALA A 65 -3.34 -14.35 -11.58
CA ALA A 65 -4.74 -13.98 -11.78
C ALA A 65 -5.17 -14.19 -13.25
N THR A 66 -4.33 -13.81 -14.21
CA THR A 66 -4.61 -14.03 -15.64
C THR A 66 -4.69 -15.53 -15.96
N ILE A 67 -3.74 -16.34 -15.47
CA ILE A 67 -3.78 -17.80 -15.66
C ILE A 67 -5.05 -18.38 -15.04
N PHE A 68 -5.40 -17.97 -13.82
CA PHE A 68 -6.62 -18.41 -13.13
C PHE A 68 -7.89 -18.01 -13.91
N ALA A 69 -7.94 -16.81 -14.48
CA ALA A 69 -9.06 -16.36 -15.31
C ALA A 69 -9.19 -17.15 -16.62
N LEU A 70 -8.07 -17.45 -17.28
CA LEU A 70 -8.04 -18.30 -18.49
C LEU A 70 -8.45 -19.74 -18.18
N GLU A 71 -8.04 -20.28 -17.04
CA GLU A 71 -8.49 -21.57 -16.53
C GLU A 71 -10.01 -21.58 -16.33
N GLY A 72 -10.57 -20.52 -15.71
CA GLY A 72 -12.03 -20.36 -15.59
C GLY A 72 -12.74 -20.29 -16.94
N ALA A 73 -12.17 -19.58 -17.92
CA ALA A 73 -12.73 -19.53 -19.28
C ALA A 73 -12.72 -20.90 -19.95
N TYR A 74 -11.61 -21.63 -19.87
CA TYR A 74 -11.50 -23.01 -20.37
C TYR A 74 -12.53 -23.92 -19.67
N HIS A 75 -12.64 -23.82 -18.35
CA HIS A 75 -13.55 -24.62 -17.54
C HIS A 75 -15.00 -24.46 -17.97
N VAL A 76 -15.45 -23.23 -18.26
CA VAL A 76 -16.81 -22.96 -18.77
C VAL A 76 -17.04 -23.62 -20.14
N ILE A 77 -16.08 -23.52 -21.05
CA ILE A 77 -16.15 -24.17 -22.37
C ILE A 77 -16.10 -25.70 -22.25
N HIS A 78 -15.30 -26.24 -21.34
CA HIS A 78 -15.23 -27.67 -21.12
C HIS A 78 -16.51 -28.21 -20.47
N LEU A 79 -17.11 -27.45 -19.54
CA LEU A 79 -18.40 -27.77 -18.94
C LEU A 79 -19.52 -27.78 -20.00
N GLY A 80 -19.53 -26.79 -20.91
CA GLY A 80 -20.45 -26.77 -22.05
C GLY A 80 -20.31 -28.02 -22.92
N TYR A 81 -19.08 -28.48 -23.18
CA TYR A 81 -18.83 -29.73 -23.91
C TYR A 81 -19.40 -30.95 -23.17
N ILE A 82 -19.17 -31.05 -21.86
CA ILE A 82 -19.66 -32.15 -21.03
C ILE A 82 -21.21 -32.18 -20.99
N LEU A 83 -21.85 -31.02 -20.84
CA LEU A 83 -23.31 -30.95 -20.68
C LEU A 83 -24.06 -31.01 -22.01
N TYR A 84 -23.57 -30.35 -23.05
CA TYR A 84 -24.25 -30.28 -24.35
C TYR A 84 -23.87 -31.44 -25.27
N VAL A 85 -22.56 -31.65 -25.49
CA VAL A 85 -22.08 -32.68 -26.43
C VAL A 85 -22.18 -34.04 -25.76
N GLN A 86 -21.58 -34.20 -24.58
CA GLN A 86 -21.56 -35.48 -23.88
C GLN A 86 -22.87 -35.80 -23.15
N ARG A 87 -23.77 -34.81 -22.97
CA ARG A 87 -25.08 -35.01 -22.29
C ARG A 87 -24.96 -35.67 -20.91
N LYS A 88 -23.79 -35.53 -20.27
CA LYS A 88 -23.57 -36.05 -18.92
C LYS A 88 -24.41 -35.25 -17.95
N GLU A 89 -24.90 -35.92 -16.91
CA GLU A 89 -25.67 -35.29 -15.85
C GLU A 89 -24.89 -34.13 -15.23
N ALA A 90 -25.61 -33.04 -14.94
CA ALA A 90 -25.08 -31.86 -14.26
C ALA A 90 -24.87 -32.13 -12.77
N SER A 91 -24.04 -33.14 -12.48
CA SER A 91 -23.81 -33.74 -11.17
C SER A 91 -23.16 -32.81 -10.14
N MET A 92 -22.67 -31.62 -10.55
CA MET A 92 -22.16 -30.58 -9.67
C MET A 92 -23.23 -29.57 -9.21
N ILE A 93 -24.43 -29.58 -9.81
CA ILE A 93 -25.51 -28.69 -9.40
C ILE A 93 -26.16 -29.25 -8.13
N PRO A 94 -26.26 -28.45 -7.04
CA PRO A 94 -26.98 -28.87 -5.85
C PRO A 94 -28.46 -29.14 -6.14
N THR A 95 -28.98 -30.19 -5.51
CA THR A 95 -30.36 -30.66 -5.62
C THR A 95 -30.99 -30.80 -4.23
N LEU A 96 -32.30 -30.99 -4.15
CA LEU A 96 -32.96 -31.25 -2.86
C LEU A 96 -32.45 -32.53 -2.19
N LYS A 97 -31.94 -33.50 -2.96
CA LYS A 97 -31.31 -34.71 -2.43
C LYS A 97 -30.09 -34.36 -1.57
N ASP A 98 -29.31 -33.35 -1.94
CA ASP A 98 -28.11 -32.96 -1.20
C ASP A 98 -28.43 -32.49 0.22
N ALA A 99 -29.57 -31.81 0.42
CA ALA A 99 -30.03 -31.45 1.75
C ALA A 99 -30.44 -32.68 2.57
N THR A 100 -31.10 -33.66 1.94
CA THR A 100 -31.45 -34.92 2.60
C THR A 100 -30.21 -35.76 2.92
N ASP A 101 -29.22 -35.80 2.04
CA ASP A 101 -27.96 -36.51 2.22
C ASP A 101 -27.14 -35.87 3.35
N ALA A 102 -27.11 -34.53 3.41
CA ALA A 102 -26.47 -33.79 4.50
C ALA A 102 -27.13 -34.08 5.87
N LEU A 103 -28.46 -34.07 5.93
CA LEU A 103 -29.19 -34.40 7.16
C LEU A 103 -28.94 -35.86 7.57
N GLN A 104 -28.99 -36.80 6.62
CA GLN A 104 -28.71 -38.20 6.89
C GLN A 104 -27.28 -38.44 7.36
N PHE A 105 -26.30 -37.76 6.76
CA PHE A 105 -24.90 -37.80 7.16
C PHE A 105 -24.72 -37.27 8.58
N PHE A 106 -25.38 -36.15 8.90
CA PHE A 106 -25.37 -35.58 10.24
C PHE A 106 -25.97 -36.54 11.28
N LEU A 107 -27.14 -37.11 11.00
CA LEU A 107 -27.80 -38.09 11.88
C LEU A 107 -26.97 -39.38 12.06
N HIS A 108 -26.28 -39.82 11.01
CA HIS A 108 -25.37 -40.96 11.08
C HIS A 108 -24.17 -40.66 12.00
N ASN A 109 -23.55 -39.48 11.86
CA ASN A 109 -22.43 -39.08 12.72
C ASN A 109 -22.83 -38.90 14.19
N LEU A 110 -24.09 -38.56 14.49
CA LEU A 110 -24.64 -38.53 15.85
C LEU A 110 -25.08 -39.93 16.36
N GLY A 111 -24.97 -40.97 15.55
CA GLY A 111 -25.36 -42.33 15.91
C GLY A 111 -26.86 -42.61 15.85
N PHE A 112 -27.70 -41.67 15.40
CA PHE A 112 -29.14 -41.88 15.22
C PHE A 112 -29.48 -42.75 14.01
N ARG A 113 -28.54 -42.93 13.08
CA ARG A 113 -28.68 -43.83 11.93
C ARG A 113 -27.49 -44.78 11.85
N LYS A 114 -27.77 -46.09 11.68
CA LYS A 114 -26.74 -47.14 11.59
C LYS A 114 -25.96 -47.13 10.28
N GLU A 115 -26.63 -46.78 9.18
CA GLU A 115 -26.06 -46.81 7.82
C GLU A 115 -25.70 -45.40 7.35
N ALA A 116 -24.53 -45.27 6.74
CA ALA A 116 -24.12 -44.05 6.07
C ALA A 116 -25.00 -43.79 4.82
N PRO A 117 -25.31 -42.53 4.47
CA PRO A 117 -26.02 -42.22 3.24
C PRO A 117 -25.21 -42.62 2.01
N LYS A 118 -25.87 -43.20 1.00
CA LYS A 118 -25.25 -43.52 -0.28
C LYS A 118 -25.07 -42.24 -1.09
N MET A 119 -23.82 -41.79 -1.18
CA MET A 119 -23.48 -40.55 -1.87
C MET A 119 -23.36 -40.77 -3.39
N PRO A 120 -23.80 -39.79 -4.21
CA PRO A 120 -23.68 -39.84 -5.65
C PRO A 120 -22.25 -39.52 -6.11
N ARG A 121 -22.09 -39.38 -7.43
CA ARG A 121 -20.81 -39.06 -8.07
C ARG A 121 -20.06 -37.88 -7.42
N TYR A 122 -20.77 -36.86 -6.96
CA TYR A 122 -20.20 -35.81 -6.14
C TYR A 122 -21.09 -35.64 -4.92
N ASN A 123 -20.52 -35.80 -3.73
CA ASN A 123 -21.27 -35.66 -2.50
C ASN A 123 -21.63 -34.18 -2.24
N PHE A 124 -22.52 -33.94 -1.27
CA PHE A 124 -22.98 -32.58 -0.98
C PHE A 124 -21.83 -31.66 -0.55
N THR A 125 -20.80 -32.17 0.11
CA THR A 125 -19.64 -31.37 0.55
C THR A 125 -18.79 -30.91 -0.64
N GLU A 126 -18.51 -31.80 -1.60
CA GLU A 126 -17.76 -31.49 -2.83
C GLU A 126 -18.53 -30.48 -3.70
N LYS A 127 -19.86 -30.61 -3.77
CA LYS A 127 -20.71 -29.64 -4.48
C LYS A 127 -20.67 -28.26 -3.83
N LEU A 128 -20.71 -28.20 -2.50
CA LEU A 128 -20.59 -26.92 -1.76
C LEU A 128 -19.21 -26.28 -1.97
N GLU A 129 -18.13 -27.07 -1.97
CA GLU A 129 -16.78 -26.59 -2.30
C GLU A 129 -16.71 -26.02 -3.72
N TYR A 130 -17.29 -26.73 -4.70
CA TYR A 130 -17.36 -26.25 -6.08
C TYR A 130 -18.17 -24.95 -6.19
N LEU A 131 -19.32 -24.86 -5.52
CA LEU A 131 -20.14 -23.65 -5.51
C LEU A 131 -19.41 -22.47 -4.84
N ALA A 132 -18.73 -22.71 -3.72
CA ALA A 132 -17.91 -21.71 -3.04
C ALA A 132 -16.76 -21.24 -3.94
N MET A 133 -16.13 -22.13 -4.71
CA MET A 133 -15.11 -21.78 -5.69
C MET A 133 -15.67 -20.90 -6.82
N VAL A 134 -16.86 -21.24 -7.36
CA VAL A 134 -17.52 -20.43 -8.40
C VAL A 134 -17.87 -19.04 -7.88
N TRP A 135 -18.41 -18.95 -6.66
CA TRP A 135 -18.65 -17.68 -5.98
C TRP A 135 -17.35 -16.89 -5.79
N GLY A 136 -16.32 -17.52 -5.24
CA GLY A 136 -15.01 -16.92 -5.02
C GLY A 136 -14.40 -16.41 -6.32
N PHE A 137 -14.50 -17.17 -7.42
CA PHE A 137 -14.02 -16.75 -8.75
C PHE A 137 -14.68 -15.43 -9.19
N ILE A 138 -16.00 -15.33 -9.06
CA ILE A 138 -16.76 -14.13 -9.45
C ILE A 138 -16.42 -12.96 -8.52
N ALA A 139 -16.49 -13.17 -7.20
CA ALA A 139 -16.24 -12.13 -6.20
C ALA A 139 -14.81 -11.58 -6.29
N MET A 140 -13.82 -12.47 -6.40
CA MET A 140 -12.41 -12.08 -6.53
C MET A 140 -12.11 -11.45 -7.88
N GLY A 141 -12.73 -11.92 -8.97
CA GLY A 141 -12.60 -11.31 -10.28
C GLY A 141 -13.14 -9.88 -10.31
N LEU A 142 -14.35 -9.66 -9.78
CA LEU A 142 -14.97 -8.32 -9.72
C LEU A 142 -14.20 -7.37 -8.82
N THR A 143 -13.92 -7.77 -7.59
CA THR A 143 -13.19 -6.90 -6.65
C THR A 143 -11.73 -6.70 -7.07
N GLY A 144 -11.09 -7.70 -7.67
CA GLY A 144 -9.76 -7.59 -8.25
C GLY A 144 -9.73 -6.59 -9.41
N PHE A 145 -10.74 -6.59 -10.29
CA PHE A 145 -10.89 -5.58 -11.34
C PHE A 145 -11.00 -4.17 -10.75
N MET A 146 -11.82 -3.99 -9.73
CA MET A 146 -12.01 -2.68 -9.09
C MET A 146 -10.71 -2.13 -8.49
N LEU A 147 -9.89 -3.01 -7.93
CA LEU A 147 -8.58 -2.66 -7.37
C LEU A 147 -7.50 -2.45 -8.43
N TRP A 148 -7.59 -3.17 -9.55
CA TRP A 148 -6.71 -2.95 -10.70
C TRP A 148 -7.06 -1.63 -11.39
N ASN A 149 -8.34 -1.29 -11.51
CA ASN A 149 -8.86 -0.14 -12.26
C ASN A 149 -9.75 0.79 -11.40
N PRO A 150 -9.17 1.50 -10.41
CA PRO A 150 -9.94 2.29 -9.46
C PRO A 150 -10.60 3.52 -10.10
N ILE A 151 -9.99 4.16 -11.11
CA ILE A 151 -10.58 5.36 -11.74
C ILE A 151 -11.78 4.97 -12.59
N ALA A 152 -11.65 3.94 -13.42
CA ALA A 152 -12.79 3.44 -14.20
C ALA A 152 -13.96 3.02 -13.30
N THR A 153 -13.66 2.38 -12.17
CA THR A 153 -14.69 2.00 -11.18
C THR A 153 -15.37 3.22 -10.60
N THR A 154 -14.62 4.26 -10.21
CA THR A 154 -15.16 5.45 -9.56
C THR A 154 -15.87 6.44 -10.49
N ARG A 155 -15.73 6.27 -11.82
CA ARG A 155 -16.59 6.97 -12.80
C ARG A 155 -18.04 6.51 -12.75
N ILE A 156 -18.29 5.27 -12.33
CA ILE A 156 -19.62 4.65 -12.32
C ILE A 156 -20.14 4.52 -10.88
N LEU A 157 -19.27 4.21 -9.93
CA LEU A 157 -19.60 3.94 -8.53
C LEU A 157 -18.98 4.97 -7.58
N PRO A 158 -19.57 5.20 -6.39
CA PRO A 158 -18.98 6.11 -5.40
C PRO A 158 -17.60 5.65 -4.90
N GLY A 159 -16.74 6.61 -4.54
CA GLY A 159 -15.36 6.35 -4.10
C GLY A 159 -15.21 5.36 -2.92
N VAL A 160 -16.22 5.23 -2.06
CA VAL A 160 -16.26 4.27 -0.95
C VAL A 160 -16.20 2.80 -1.41
N VAL A 161 -16.55 2.52 -2.67
CA VAL A 161 -16.49 1.17 -3.23
C VAL A 161 -15.06 0.65 -3.32
N ILE A 162 -14.05 1.50 -3.51
CA ILE A 162 -12.65 1.06 -3.58
C ILE A 162 -12.13 0.47 -2.27
N PRO A 163 -12.22 1.15 -1.11
CA PRO A 163 -11.84 0.54 0.17
C PRO A 163 -12.74 -0.64 0.54
N ALA A 164 -14.03 -0.62 0.18
CA ALA A 164 -14.92 -1.77 0.37
C ALA A 164 -14.47 -2.98 -0.45
N ALA A 165 -14.12 -2.79 -1.73
CA ALA A 165 -13.56 -3.83 -2.59
C ALA A 165 -12.23 -4.36 -2.04
N LYS A 166 -11.36 -3.49 -1.51
CA LYS A 166 -10.11 -3.89 -0.86
C LYS A 166 -10.36 -4.79 0.36
N ALA A 167 -11.34 -4.42 1.19
CA ALA A 167 -11.73 -5.20 2.35
C ALA A 167 -12.33 -6.55 1.92
N ALA A 168 -13.29 -6.54 0.99
CA ALA A 168 -13.96 -7.73 0.47
C ALA A 168 -12.95 -8.69 -0.19
N HIS A 169 -12.14 -8.21 -1.14
CA HIS A 169 -11.12 -9.01 -1.82
C HIS A 169 -10.14 -9.65 -0.82
N GLY A 170 -9.66 -8.84 0.14
CA GLY A 170 -8.72 -9.32 1.15
C GLY A 170 -9.33 -10.29 2.14
N LEU A 171 -10.61 -10.17 2.51
CA LEU A 171 -11.28 -11.09 3.44
C LEU A 171 -11.70 -12.38 2.73
N GLU A 172 -12.22 -12.27 1.52
CA GLU A 172 -12.56 -13.41 0.67
C GLU A 172 -11.31 -14.25 0.35
N ALA A 173 -10.17 -13.62 0.08
CA ALA A 173 -8.90 -14.35 -0.08
C ALA A 173 -8.53 -15.19 1.15
N VAL A 174 -8.70 -14.64 2.37
CA VAL A 174 -8.43 -15.39 3.61
C VAL A 174 -9.43 -16.52 3.76
N LEU A 175 -10.72 -16.26 3.52
CA LEU A 175 -11.76 -17.28 3.58
C LEU A 175 -11.49 -18.41 2.59
N ALA A 176 -11.13 -18.10 1.34
CA ALA A 176 -10.81 -19.08 0.31
C ALA A 176 -9.58 -19.93 0.69
N VAL A 177 -8.52 -19.31 1.21
CA VAL A 177 -7.33 -20.04 1.69
C VAL A 177 -7.68 -20.96 2.86
N LEU A 178 -8.44 -20.47 3.84
CA LEU A 178 -8.85 -21.28 4.98
C LEU A 178 -9.79 -22.42 4.56
N ALA A 179 -10.72 -22.18 3.64
CA ALA A 179 -11.58 -23.23 3.10
C ALA A 179 -10.75 -24.30 2.40
N ILE A 180 -9.74 -23.93 1.60
CA ILE A 180 -8.90 -24.91 0.93
C ILE A 180 -8.01 -25.67 1.92
N LEU A 181 -7.40 -25.00 2.90
CA LEU A 181 -6.50 -25.66 3.85
C LEU A 181 -7.23 -26.48 4.91
N LEU A 182 -8.27 -25.94 5.53
CA LEU A 182 -8.95 -26.57 6.66
C LEU A 182 -10.03 -27.53 6.23
N TRP A 183 -10.70 -27.27 5.11
CA TRP A 183 -11.82 -28.07 4.67
C TRP A 183 -11.44 -29.01 3.51
N HIS A 184 -11.00 -28.46 2.37
CA HIS A 184 -10.68 -29.27 1.20
C HIS A 184 -9.49 -30.21 1.46
N PHE A 185 -8.35 -29.66 1.89
CA PHE A 185 -7.12 -30.43 2.13
C PHE A 185 -7.31 -31.46 3.26
N TYR A 186 -8.05 -31.11 4.31
CA TYR A 186 -8.37 -32.06 5.37
C TYR A 186 -9.19 -33.25 4.83
N ASN A 187 -10.30 -32.99 4.13
CA ASN A 187 -11.16 -34.08 3.65
C ASN A 187 -10.44 -34.96 2.63
N VAL A 188 -9.78 -34.36 1.65
CA VAL A 188 -9.16 -35.07 0.53
C VAL A 188 -7.83 -35.72 0.94
N HIS A 189 -6.94 -34.99 1.62
CA HIS A 189 -5.57 -35.47 1.89
C HIS A 189 -5.34 -36.03 3.29
N ILE A 190 -6.18 -35.72 4.28
CA ILE A 190 -5.98 -36.21 5.66
C ILE A 190 -7.00 -37.32 5.99
N LYS A 191 -8.29 -37.05 5.81
CA LYS A 191 -9.37 -37.95 6.20
C LYS A 191 -9.50 -39.15 5.26
N HIS A 192 -9.58 -38.91 3.94
CA HIS A 192 -9.86 -39.97 2.95
C HIS A 192 -8.63 -40.42 2.14
N TRP A 193 -7.53 -39.66 2.18
CA TRP A 193 -6.30 -39.93 1.43
C TRP A 193 -6.56 -40.25 -0.06
N ASN A 194 -7.23 -39.32 -0.74
CA ASN A 194 -7.78 -39.49 -2.08
C ASN A 194 -6.80 -38.97 -3.15
N TRP A 195 -6.28 -39.87 -3.99
CA TRP A 195 -5.33 -39.56 -5.08
C TRP A 195 -5.99 -39.48 -6.46
N ALA A 196 -7.32 -39.40 -6.53
CA ALA A 196 -8.05 -39.43 -7.79
C ALA A 196 -7.67 -38.27 -8.72
N MET A 197 -7.37 -37.08 -8.19
CA MET A 197 -6.97 -35.93 -9.01
C MET A 197 -5.57 -36.05 -9.60
N ILE A 198 -4.73 -36.95 -9.08
CA ILE A 198 -3.37 -37.17 -9.58
C ILE A 198 -3.35 -38.41 -10.47
N CYS A 199 -3.87 -39.53 -9.98
CA CYS A 199 -3.84 -40.83 -10.67
C CYS A 199 -5.04 -41.05 -11.61
N GLY A 200 -6.13 -40.31 -11.44
CA GLY A 200 -7.37 -40.46 -12.22
C GLY A 200 -8.28 -41.58 -11.72
N THR A 201 -7.86 -42.39 -10.75
CA THR A 201 -8.57 -43.60 -10.31
C THR A 201 -8.78 -43.66 -8.80
N LEU A 202 -9.82 -44.38 -8.38
CA LEU A 202 -10.11 -44.73 -6.98
C LEU A 202 -10.23 -46.25 -6.82
N THR A 203 -9.91 -46.76 -5.64
CA THR A 203 -10.15 -48.17 -5.30
C THR A 203 -11.64 -48.42 -5.05
N ARG A 204 -12.09 -49.67 -5.19
CA ARG A 204 -13.48 -50.07 -4.89
C ARG A 204 -13.90 -49.64 -3.48
N LYS A 205 -13.04 -49.86 -2.49
CA LYS A 205 -13.29 -49.49 -1.09
C LYS A 205 -13.50 -47.98 -0.92
N GLN A 206 -12.65 -47.15 -1.52
CA GLN A 206 -12.82 -45.69 -1.49
C GLN A 206 -14.11 -45.25 -2.19
N MET A 207 -14.44 -45.87 -3.33
CA MET A 207 -15.71 -45.60 -4.01
C MET A 207 -16.92 -45.99 -3.15
N GLU A 208 -16.86 -47.10 -2.41
CA GLU A 208 -17.92 -47.55 -1.51
C GLU A 208 -18.10 -46.59 -0.31
N GLU A 209 -17.01 -46.10 0.27
CA GLU A 209 -17.03 -45.19 1.41
C GLU A 209 -17.47 -43.76 1.03
N GLU A 210 -17.00 -43.23 -0.11
CA GLU A 210 -17.20 -41.82 -0.48
C GLU A 210 -18.32 -41.63 -1.53
N HIS A 211 -18.59 -42.63 -2.38
CA HIS A 211 -19.42 -42.51 -3.58
C HIS A 211 -20.25 -43.79 -3.89
N ALA A 212 -20.85 -44.41 -2.85
CA ALA A 212 -21.53 -45.70 -2.97
C ALA A 212 -22.58 -45.77 -4.10
N GLU A 213 -23.35 -44.70 -4.33
CA GLU A 213 -24.37 -44.68 -5.38
C GLU A 213 -23.73 -44.66 -6.80
N GLU A 214 -22.56 -44.03 -6.95
CA GLU A 214 -21.80 -44.10 -8.20
C GLU A 214 -21.23 -45.51 -8.43
N LEU A 215 -20.71 -46.14 -7.37
CA LEU A 215 -20.19 -47.51 -7.45
C LEU A 215 -21.28 -48.49 -7.88
N GLU A 216 -22.46 -48.41 -7.29
CA GLU A 216 -23.60 -49.26 -7.64
C GLU A 216 -24.00 -49.11 -9.11
N LYS A 217 -24.05 -47.86 -9.62
CA LYS A 217 -24.32 -47.61 -11.05
C LYS A 217 -23.26 -48.23 -11.94
N MET A 218 -21.98 -48.12 -11.58
CA MET A 218 -20.89 -48.73 -12.34
C MET A 218 -20.93 -50.26 -12.34
N GLU A 219 -21.23 -50.87 -11.20
CA GLU A 219 -21.29 -52.34 -11.05
C GLU A 219 -22.54 -52.95 -11.72
N GLN A 220 -23.64 -52.20 -11.79
CA GLN A 220 -24.86 -52.59 -12.53
C GLN A 220 -24.71 -52.47 -14.06
N GLY A 221 -23.57 -51.97 -14.57
CA GLY A 221 -23.40 -51.69 -15.99
C GLY A 221 -24.17 -50.46 -16.48
N ASN A 222 -24.79 -49.70 -15.57
CA ASN A 222 -25.37 -48.38 -15.82
C ASN A 222 -24.27 -47.32 -15.86
N THR A 223 -23.19 -47.59 -16.60
CA THR A 223 -22.17 -46.58 -16.90
C THR A 223 -22.73 -45.56 -17.88
N TRP A 224 -22.06 -44.41 -17.99
CA TRP A 224 -22.44 -43.34 -18.92
C TRP A 224 -22.78 -43.92 -20.30
N GLU A 225 -24.04 -43.78 -20.69
CA GLU A 225 -24.55 -44.31 -21.95
C GLU A 225 -23.66 -43.81 -23.11
N GLU A 226 -23.02 -44.74 -23.82
CA GLU A 226 -22.16 -44.37 -24.94
C GLU A 226 -23.02 -43.67 -26.00
N ILE A 227 -22.68 -42.41 -26.28
CA ILE A 227 -23.46 -41.59 -27.21
C ILE A 227 -23.24 -42.16 -28.61
N ASP A 228 -24.34 -42.39 -29.33
CA ASP A 228 -24.27 -42.76 -30.74
C ASP A 228 -23.34 -41.82 -31.51
N ALA A 229 -22.41 -42.41 -32.28
CA ALA A 229 -21.36 -41.68 -32.98
C ALA A 229 -21.92 -40.62 -33.94
N LYS A 230 -23.10 -40.86 -34.54
CA LYS A 230 -23.75 -39.87 -35.42
C LYS A 230 -24.28 -38.68 -34.62
N LEU A 231 -24.92 -38.94 -33.47
CA LEU A 231 -25.40 -37.90 -32.57
C LEU A 231 -24.24 -37.07 -31.99
N TYR A 232 -23.14 -37.71 -31.60
CA TYR A 232 -21.92 -37.04 -31.16
C TYR A 232 -21.39 -36.10 -32.24
N LYS A 233 -21.23 -36.58 -33.48
CA LYS A 233 -20.76 -35.76 -34.61
C LYS A 233 -21.68 -34.56 -34.88
N LYS A 234 -23.00 -34.75 -34.85
CA LYS A 234 -23.99 -33.68 -35.05
C LYS A 234 -23.91 -32.61 -33.96
N ARG A 235 -23.78 -33.01 -32.70
CA ARG A 235 -23.64 -32.06 -31.58
C ARG A 235 -22.30 -31.35 -31.62
N MET A 236 -21.23 -32.08 -31.92
CA MET A 236 -19.90 -31.51 -32.05
C MET A 236 -19.83 -30.49 -33.20
N SER A 237 -20.48 -30.74 -34.34
CA SER A 237 -20.49 -29.77 -35.45
C SER A 237 -21.23 -28.47 -35.12
N ILE A 238 -22.18 -28.51 -34.18
CA ILE A 238 -22.87 -27.31 -33.67
C ILE A 238 -22.05 -26.65 -32.57
N TYR A 239 -21.50 -27.46 -31.66
CA TYR A 239 -20.78 -26.98 -30.48
C TYR A 239 -19.44 -26.34 -30.84
N MET A 240 -18.71 -26.91 -31.80
CA MET A 240 -17.37 -26.45 -32.18
C MET A 240 -17.34 -24.98 -32.66
N PRO A 241 -18.17 -24.51 -33.62
CA PRO A 241 -18.14 -23.10 -34.01
C PRO A 241 -18.54 -22.18 -32.84
N PHE A 242 -19.54 -22.59 -32.05
CA PHE A 242 -19.93 -21.85 -30.85
C PHE A 242 -18.80 -21.76 -29.84
N SER A 243 -18.11 -22.86 -29.54
CA SER A 243 -17.03 -22.91 -28.57
C SER A 243 -15.81 -22.12 -29.03
N ILE A 244 -15.51 -22.10 -30.34
CA ILE A 244 -14.45 -21.23 -30.90
C ILE A 244 -14.81 -19.76 -30.68
N VAL A 245 -16.01 -19.34 -31.07
CA VAL A 245 -16.44 -17.94 -30.91
C VAL A 245 -16.48 -17.54 -29.44
N ALA A 246 -17.03 -18.39 -28.57
CA ALA A 246 -17.07 -18.15 -27.13
C ALA A 246 -15.67 -18.12 -26.52
N SER A 247 -14.74 -18.98 -26.95
CA SER A 247 -13.35 -18.96 -26.49
C SER A 247 -12.64 -17.68 -26.91
N ILE A 248 -12.81 -17.24 -28.16
CA ILE A 248 -12.25 -15.96 -28.64
C ILE A 248 -12.82 -14.80 -27.82
N ALA A 249 -14.13 -14.78 -27.58
CA ALA A 249 -14.78 -13.74 -26.79
C ALA A 249 -14.29 -13.71 -25.33
N LEU A 250 -14.18 -14.88 -24.68
CA LEU A 250 -13.70 -14.97 -23.30
C LEU A 250 -12.21 -14.59 -23.19
N VAL A 251 -11.37 -15.04 -24.13
CA VAL A 251 -9.95 -14.64 -24.16
C VAL A 251 -9.83 -13.15 -24.44
N ALA A 252 -10.60 -12.58 -25.37
CA ALA A 252 -10.65 -11.15 -25.61
C ALA A 252 -11.11 -10.38 -24.37
N ALA A 253 -12.09 -10.90 -23.62
CA ALA A 253 -12.54 -10.32 -22.37
C ALA A 253 -11.43 -10.35 -21.30
N VAL A 254 -10.68 -11.45 -21.18
CA VAL A 254 -9.52 -11.53 -20.28
C VAL A 254 -8.41 -10.56 -20.73
N ILE A 255 -8.10 -10.49 -22.02
CA ILE A 255 -7.11 -9.55 -22.56
C ILE A 255 -7.54 -8.11 -22.29
N TYR A 256 -8.81 -7.78 -22.53
CA TYR A 256 -9.35 -6.47 -22.20
C TYR A 256 -9.23 -6.21 -20.69
N PHE A 257 -9.64 -7.15 -19.84
CA PHE A 257 -9.56 -7.03 -18.40
C PHE A 257 -8.15 -6.69 -17.91
N ILE A 258 -7.11 -7.32 -18.48
CA ILE A 258 -5.71 -7.15 -18.03
C ILE A 258 -4.98 -5.97 -18.71
N THR A 259 -5.41 -5.56 -19.92
CA THR A 259 -4.79 -4.44 -20.65
C THR A 259 -5.52 -3.12 -20.47
N PHE A 260 -6.76 -3.16 -20.00
CA PHE A 260 -7.49 -1.98 -19.59
C PHE A 260 -6.82 -1.39 -18.35
N GLU A 261 -6.21 -0.22 -18.51
CA GLU A 261 -5.51 0.51 -17.44
C GLU A 261 -6.06 1.94 -17.34
N ASP A 262 -6.85 2.18 -16.30
CA ASP A 262 -7.31 3.51 -15.89
C ASP A 262 -7.09 3.64 -14.38
N THR A 263 -5.82 3.83 -14.01
CA THR A 263 -5.32 3.62 -12.64
C THR A 263 -4.82 4.90 -11.98
N ALA A 264 -4.37 5.86 -12.78
CA ALA A 264 -3.92 7.17 -12.32
C ALA A 264 -4.39 8.24 -13.31
N ILE A 265 -4.85 9.38 -12.77
CA ILE A 265 -4.96 10.60 -13.57
C ILE A 265 -3.53 10.90 -14.03
N THR A 266 -3.33 11.21 -15.31
CA THR A 266 -2.03 11.72 -15.78
C THR A 266 -1.72 12.99 -15.01
N THR A 267 -1.05 12.85 -13.87
CA THR A 267 -0.41 13.97 -13.22
C THR A 267 0.67 14.36 -14.20
N ILE A 268 0.51 15.49 -14.87
CA ILE A 268 1.64 16.22 -15.42
C ILE A 268 2.65 16.18 -14.27
N GLN A 269 3.80 15.52 -14.47
CA GLN A 269 4.91 15.60 -13.52
C GLN A 269 4.93 17.07 -13.12
N PRO A 270 4.74 17.44 -11.82
CA PRO A 270 4.96 18.82 -11.44
C PRO A 270 6.30 19.11 -12.08
N VAL A 271 6.37 20.13 -12.95
CA VAL A 271 7.65 20.56 -13.47
C VAL A 271 8.43 20.73 -12.19
N HIS A 272 9.40 19.85 -11.97
CA HIS A 272 10.46 20.14 -11.06
C HIS A 272 11.13 21.30 -11.79
N ALA A 273 10.53 22.49 -11.68
CA ALA A 273 11.31 23.68 -11.65
C ALA A 273 12.33 23.29 -10.60
N GLU A 274 13.59 23.22 -11.02
CA GLU A 274 14.70 23.40 -10.11
C GLU A 274 14.46 24.77 -9.47
N VAL A 275 13.46 24.83 -8.59
CA VAL A 275 13.35 25.88 -7.61
C VAL A 275 14.47 25.48 -6.70
N GLU A 276 15.62 26.12 -6.89
CA GLU A 276 16.71 26.05 -5.94
C GLU A 276 16.06 26.18 -4.56
N ILE A 277 16.15 25.11 -3.75
CA ILE A 277 15.60 25.05 -2.38
C ILE A 277 16.11 26.26 -1.58
N TYR A 278 17.21 26.84 -2.05
CA TYR A 278 17.67 28.17 -1.73
C TYR A 278 18.08 28.88 -3.03
N VAL A 279 17.19 29.71 -3.60
CA VAL A 279 17.65 30.90 -4.31
C VAL A 279 18.16 31.80 -3.19
N PRO A 280 19.47 32.07 -3.06
CA PRO A 280 19.91 33.15 -2.19
C PRO A 280 19.05 34.32 -2.59
N ARG A 281 18.30 34.93 -1.67
CA ARG A 281 17.67 36.21 -2.00
C ARG A 281 18.80 37.02 -2.59
N THR A 282 18.74 37.32 -3.89
CA THR A 282 19.45 38.48 -4.40
C THR A 282 18.97 39.53 -3.41
N PRO A 283 19.86 40.05 -2.54
CA PRO A 283 19.42 40.93 -1.48
C PRO A 283 18.54 41.91 -2.19
N THR A 284 17.26 41.97 -1.81
CA THR A 284 16.35 42.98 -2.35
C THR A 284 17.19 44.23 -2.33
N PRO A 285 17.50 44.83 -3.50
CA PRO A 285 18.47 45.91 -3.53
C PRO A 285 17.94 46.85 -2.48
N PHE A 286 18.73 47.03 -1.41
CA PHE A 286 18.34 47.94 -0.35
C PHE A 286 17.97 49.21 -1.11
N PRO A 287 16.80 49.84 -0.84
CA PRO A 287 16.49 51.10 -1.48
C PRO A 287 17.75 51.92 -1.40
N THR A 288 18.32 52.26 -2.56
CA THR A 288 19.62 52.95 -2.61
C THR A 288 19.49 54.08 -1.62
N ALA A 289 20.20 53.97 -0.50
CA ALA A 289 20.11 54.97 0.54
C ALA A 289 20.44 56.26 -0.19
N THR A 290 19.47 57.19 -0.19
CA THR A 290 19.71 58.54 -0.70
C THR A 290 21.04 58.96 -0.09
N PRO A 291 22.05 59.35 -0.89
CA PRO A 291 23.34 59.70 -0.34
C PRO A 291 23.09 60.72 0.76
N LEU A 292 23.44 60.33 1.99
CA LEU A 292 23.33 61.22 3.13
C LEU A 292 24.13 62.47 2.75
N PRO A 293 23.57 63.67 2.98
CA PRO A 293 24.31 64.90 2.73
C PRO A 293 25.66 64.77 3.41
N THR A 294 26.73 64.95 2.63
CA THR A 294 28.09 64.99 3.16
C THR A 294 28.13 66.08 4.21
N MET A 295 28.09 65.68 5.48
CA MET A 295 28.18 66.63 6.58
C MET A 295 29.63 67.09 6.68
N ASP A 296 29.77 68.41 6.82
CA ASP A 296 31.02 69.09 7.10
C ASP A 296 31.74 68.40 8.29
N PRO A 297 33.00 67.94 8.12
CA PRO A 297 33.77 67.28 9.17
C PRO A 297 33.87 68.08 10.47
N ALA A 298 33.72 69.41 10.39
CA ALA A 298 33.76 70.29 11.57
C ALA A 298 32.45 70.31 12.40
N LEU A 299 31.32 69.87 11.84
CA LEU A 299 30.03 69.78 12.53
C LEU A 299 29.70 68.37 13.04
N ALA A 300 30.44 67.34 12.59
CA ALA A 300 30.17 65.92 12.85
C ALA A 300 30.76 65.36 14.18
N ASN A 301 31.28 66.23 15.05
CA ASN A 301 31.92 65.82 16.31
C ASN A 301 31.48 66.71 17.50
N THR A 302 30.17 67.00 17.61
CA THR A 302 29.57 67.60 18.83
C THR A 302 28.63 66.58 19.50
N TRP A 303 28.17 66.87 20.72
CA TRP A 303 27.24 65.99 21.45
C TRP A 303 26.04 65.63 20.58
N SER A 304 25.37 66.62 20.02
CA SER A 304 24.11 66.49 19.27
C SER A 304 24.29 65.95 17.85
N SER A 305 25.53 65.79 17.36
CA SER A 305 25.84 65.40 15.98
C SER A 305 26.59 64.07 15.86
N GLY A 306 26.65 63.29 16.94
CA GLY A 306 27.11 61.90 16.86
C GLY A 306 27.83 61.39 18.11
N ILE A 307 28.33 62.26 18.99
CA ILE A 307 28.96 61.82 20.23
C ILE A 307 27.93 61.19 21.17
N ASP A 308 26.73 61.75 21.27
CA ASP A 308 25.64 61.18 22.09
C ASP A 308 25.34 59.72 21.74
N ALA A 309 25.33 59.38 20.45
CA ALA A 309 25.10 58.02 19.97
C ALA A 309 26.15 57.02 20.50
N ILE A 310 27.41 57.44 20.62
CA ILE A 310 28.48 56.61 21.19
C ILE A 310 28.21 56.32 22.67
N PHE A 311 27.85 57.35 23.46
CA PHE A 311 27.53 57.16 24.88
C PHE A 311 26.23 56.37 25.08
N GLN A 312 25.23 56.55 24.21
CA GLN A 312 24.00 55.77 24.27
C GLN A 312 24.24 54.30 23.98
N LYS A 313 25.10 54.00 23.01
CA LYS A 313 25.48 52.63 22.62
C LYS A 313 26.32 51.93 23.69
N GLU A 314 27.37 52.60 24.18
CA GLU A 314 28.40 51.93 25.00
C GLU A 314 28.21 52.11 26.52
N CYS A 315 27.48 53.14 26.96
CA CYS A 315 27.47 53.53 28.37
C CYS A 315 26.07 53.60 28.99
N SER A 316 25.02 53.94 28.23
CA SER A 316 23.69 54.27 28.80
C SER A 316 22.98 53.11 29.50
N LEU A 317 23.31 51.86 29.16
CA LEU A 317 22.71 50.68 29.77
C LEU A 317 23.02 50.61 31.27
N CYS A 318 24.24 50.98 31.66
CA CYS A 318 24.71 50.96 33.05
C CYS A 318 24.72 52.37 33.68
N HIS A 319 25.12 53.40 32.94
CA HIS A 319 25.22 54.79 33.42
C HIS A 319 23.98 55.60 33.09
N GLY A 320 22.84 55.15 33.62
CA GLY A 320 21.52 55.73 33.40
C GLY A 320 21.02 56.48 34.63
N LYS A 321 20.06 55.89 35.33
CA LYS A 321 19.46 56.45 36.55
C LYS A 321 20.08 55.87 37.84
N ASN A 322 20.77 54.74 37.73
CA ASN A 322 21.36 53.98 38.83
C ASN A 322 22.86 53.85 38.56
N GLY A 323 23.72 53.88 39.60
CA GLY A 323 25.17 53.68 39.45
C GLY A 323 26.04 54.94 39.51
N GLY A 324 25.52 56.04 40.05
CA GLY A 324 26.31 57.21 40.43
C GLY A 324 26.83 58.10 39.30
N LEU A 325 26.65 57.75 38.03
CA LEU A 325 26.93 58.61 36.85
C LEU A 325 25.81 58.44 35.83
N SER A 326 25.38 59.53 35.20
CA SER A 326 24.35 59.50 34.15
C SER A 326 24.87 60.10 32.84
N VAL A 327 24.75 59.33 31.76
CA VAL A 327 25.20 59.75 30.42
C VAL A 327 24.03 59.97 29.44
N LYS A 328 22.80 60.03 29.95
CA LYS A 328 21.59 60.12 29.10
C LYS A 328 21.40 61.48 28.43
N SER A 329 22.05 62.51 28.95
CA SER A 329 22.04 63.85 28.38
C SER A 329 23.39 64.54 28.58
N TYR A 330 23.68 65.51 27.73
CA TYR A 330 24.90 66.32 27.79
C TYR A 330 25.10 66.95 29.16
N GLU A 331 24.03 67.51 29.71
CA GLU A 331 24.02 68.17 31.01
C GLU A 331 24.35 67.20 32.15
N GLN A 332 23.83 65.97 32.08
CA GLN A 332 24.08 64.94 33.08
C GLN A 332 25.51 64.39 33.02
N LEU A 333 26.07 64.23 31.82
CA LEU A 333 27.47 63.81 31.67
C LEU A 333 28.43 64.88 32.20
N LEU A 334 28.16 66.16 31.92
CA LEU A 334 28.97 67.27 32.41
C LEU A 334 28.82 67.54 33.91
N ALA A 335 27.68 67.20 34.51
CA ALA A 335 27.50 67.30 35.95
C ALA A 335 28.41 66.34 36.74
N GLY A 336 28.96 65.32 36.08
CA GLY A 336 29.79 64.29 36.69
C GLY A 336 28.96 63.27 37.47
N GLY A 337 29.66 62.43 38.22
CA GLY A 337 29.05 61.40 39.06
C GLY A 337 29.41 61.53 40.54
N ASP A 338 28.99 60.56 41.34
CA ASP A 338 29.24 60.47 42.79
C ASP A 338 30.74 60.47 43.13
N THR A 339 31.60 60.05 42.18
CA THR A 339 33.06 60.04 42.30
C THR A 339 33.74 61.30 41.74
N GLY A 340 32.95 62.30 41.31
CA GLY A 340 33.43 63.56 40.75
C GLY A 340 33.26 63.68 39.23
N MET A 341 33.96 64.65 38.65
CA MET A 341 33.91 64.95 37.22
C MET A 341 34.58 63.84 36.42
N VAL A 342 33.81 63.18 35.53
CA VAL A 342 34.32 62.10 34.67
C VAL A 342 34.82 62.65 33.33
N LEU A 343 34.33 63.83 32.94
CA LEU A 343 34.69 64.53 31.73
C LEU A 343 35.00 66.00 32.05
N ILE A 344 36.14 66.50 31.59
CA ILE A 344 36.59 67.88 31.76
C ILE A 344 36.75 68.50 30.36
N PRO A 345 35.84 69.40 29.95
CA PRO A 345 35.91 70.06 28.65
C PRO A 345 37.25 70.78 28.45
N GLY A 346 37.91 70.53 27.32
CA GLY A 346 39.19 71.13 26.96
C GLY A 346 40.42 70.38 27.50
N ASP A 347 40.24 69.42 28.41
CA ASP A 347 41.34 68.64 28.99
C ASP A 347 41.08 67.13 28.91
N PRO A 348 41.44 66.50 27.78
CA PRO A 348 41.34 65.04 27.62
C PRO A 348 42.18 64.27 28.63
N GLN A 349 43.34 64.79 29.04
CA GLN A 349 44.27 64.06 29.92
C GLN A 349 43.75 64.00 31.36
N ALA A 350 43.07 65.05 31.81
CA ALA A 350 42.40 65.08 33.11
C ALA A 350 41.01 64.39 33.10
N SER A 351 40.48 64.03 31.92
CA SER A 351 39.17 63.37 31.79
C SER A 351 39.26 61.87 32.05
N LEU A 352 38.81 61.43 33.23
CA LEU A 352 38.80 60.03 33.65
C LEU A 352 38.09 59.10 32.65
N LEU A 353 37.09 59.60 31.92
CA LEU A 353 36.36 58.85 30.90
C LEU A 353 37.29 58.13 29.92
N LEU A 354 38.32 58.81 29.43
CA LEU A 354 39.16 58.30 28.34
C LEU A 354 40.07 57.16 28.80
N SER A 355 40.46 57.15 30.08
CA SER A 355 41.22 56.02 30.63
C SER A 355 40.29 54.85 30.95
N VAL A 356 39.12 55.09 31.56
CA VAL A 356 38.18 54.04 31.97
C VAL A 356 37.55 53.32 30.77
N ALA A 357 37.13 54.05 29.74
CA ALA A 357 36.49 53.50 28.55
C ALA A 357 37.49 53.07 27.46
N ALA A 358 38.80 53.08 27.74
CA ALA A 358 39.79 52.61 26.80
C ALA A 358 39.67 51.09 26.52
N PRO A 359 39.96 50.64 25.28
CA PRO A 359 40.01 49.22 24.96
C PRO A 359 40.91 48.45 25.94
N GLY A 360 40.38 47.39 26.53
CA GLY A 360 41.16 46.48 27.39
C GLY A 360 41.34 46.91 28.85
N ASN A 361 40.76 48.03 29.31
CA ASN A 361 40.87 48.49 30.70
C ASN A 361 39.91 47.77 31.70
N GLY A 362 39.27 46.68 31.28
CA GLY A 362 38.41 45.85 32.15
C GLY A 362 37.03 46.43 32.49
N HIS A 363 36.73 47.69 32.15
CA HIS A 363 35.37 48.25 32.21
C HIS A 363 34.47 47.59 31.13
N PRO A 364 33.20 47.27 31.41
CA PRO A 364 32.33 46.60 30.43
C PRO A 364 31.86 47.49 29.26
N GLY A 365 31.81 48.81 29.45
CA GLY A 365 31.57 49.77 28.37
C GLY A 365 32.91 50.36 27.89
N GLN A 366 33.37 49.98 26.70
CA GLN A 366 34.63 50.43 26.12
C GLN A 366 34.38 50.99 24.73
N PHE A 367 35.10 52.05 24.38
CA PHE A 367 35.10 52.58 23.03
C PHE A 367 35.99 51.73 22.12
N THR A 368 35.63 51.62 20.84
CA THR A 368 36.58 51.21 19.80
C THR A 368 37.71 52.25 19.65
N ALA A 369 38.81 51.90 18.98
CA ALA A 369 39.92 52.83 18.77
C ALA A 369 39.47 54.13 18.05
N ASP A 370 38.56 54.01 17.08
CA ASP A 370 38.03 55.14 16.32
C ASP A 370 37.06 55.99 17.16
N GLU A 371 36.20 55.37 17.97
CA GLU A 371 35.30 56.07 18.88
C GLU A 371 36.10 56.80 19.98
N LEU A 372 37.13 56.17 20.54
CA LEU A 372 38.00 56.78 21.55
C LEU A 372 38.72 58.00 20.99
N ALA A 373 39.26 57.91 19.76
CA ALA A 373 39.89 59.04 19.08
C ALA A 373 38.90 60.19 18.86
N ARG A 374 37.67 59.90 18.43
CA ARG A 374 36.61 60.90 18.26
C ARG A 374 36.23 61.60 19.56
N VAL A 375 36.02 60.83 20.64
CA VAL A 375 35.68 61.37 21.96
C VAL A 375 36.85 62.19 22.52
N PHE A 376 38.10 61.76 22.31
CA PHE A 376 39.30 62.52 22.67
C PHE A 376 39.32 63.90 21.99
N GLU A 377 39.11 63.94 20.66
CA GLU A 377 39.09 65.21 19.93
C GLU A 377 37.92 66.10 20.34
N TRP A 378 36.74 65.52 20.57
CA TRP A 378 35.59 66.27 21.05
C TRP A 378 35.84 66.91 22.42
N ILE A 379 36.46 66.18 23.37
CA ILE A 379 36.83 66.73 24.68
C ILE A 379 37.87 67.84 24.50
N ARG A 380 38.91 67.61 23.69
CA ARG A 380 39.95 68.61 23.39
C ARG A 380 39.35 69.90 22.87
N ASP A 381 38.33 69.79 22.02
CA ASP A 381 37.67 70.92 21.37
C ASP A 381 36.62 71.60 22.28
N GLY A 382 36.62 71.28 23.58
CA GLY A 382 35.77 71.90 24.59
C GLY A 382 34.45 71.18 24.84
N ALA A 383 34.35 69.90 24.45
CA ALA A 383 33.18 69.05 24.61
C ALA A 383 31.89 69.75 24.16
N LYS A 384 31.86 70.30 22.94
CA LYS A 384 30.75 71.12 22.45
C LYS A 384 29.44 70.33 22.36
N LYS A 385 28.33 70.96 22.75
CA LYS A 385 26.98 70.38 22.65
C LYS A 385 26.53 70.18 21.20
#